data_AF-A0A1U7LK73-F1
#
_entry.id   AF-A0A1U7LK73-F1
#
_cell.length_a   1.000
_cell.length_b   1.000
_cell.length_c   1.000
_cell.angle_alpha   90.00
_cell.angle_beta   90.00
_cell.angle_gamma   90.00
#
_symmetry.space_group_name_H-M   'P 1'
#
loop_
_entity.id
_entity.type
_entity.pdbx_description
1 polymer ?
#
loop_
_entity_poly.entity_id
_entity_poly.type
_entity_poly.pdbx_seq_one_letter_code
_entity_poly.pdbx_strand_id
1 'polypeptide(L)'
;MPQDVVVDAQGAKRKITEESDEVDIALSCNITKAVNRGLETLGKHHSVSFKGTGAAAGKAITISEIIKRRLDESGKIWWQKTNLASLEIVKKAKSNPTGHQDTEDDFEPVQPSLLKQETKHIKPIITIIITLNKPHDLESSYYQTAETES
;
A
#
# COMPACT_ATOMS: atom_id res chain seq x y z
N MET A 1 6.66 -1.30 24.95
CA MET A 1 6.72 -1.13 23.48
C MET A 1 5.49 -0.34 23.05
N PRO A 2 5.60 0.75 22.25
CA PRO A 2 4.41 1.45 21.77
C PRO A 2 3.64 0.54 20.82
N GLN A 3 2.32 0.46 21.02
CA GLN A 3 1.40 -0.24 20.14
C GLN A 3 0.94 0.73 19.06
N ASP A 4 1.25 0.44 17.80
CA ASP A 4 0.71 1.18 16.66
C ASP A 4 -0.78 0.85 16.55
N VAL A 5 -1.65 1.83 16.80
CA VAL A 5 -3.09 1.68 16.61
C VAL A 5 -3.39 1.94 15.15
N VAL A 6 -3.68 0.86 14.41
CA VAL A 6 -4.15 0.90 13.02
C VAL A 6 -5.63 1.30 13.06
N VAL A 7 -5.96 2.47 12.52
CA VAL A 7 -7.35 2.86 12.25
C VAL A 7 -7.52 2.87 10.74
N ASP A 8 -8.30 1.93 10.22
CA ASP A 8 -8.70 1.89 8.81
C ASP A 8 -9.52 3.14 8.49
N ALA A 9 -8.86 4.17 7.94
CA ALA A 9 -9.50 5.36 7.43
C ALA A 9 -10.08 5.10 6.03
N GLN A 10 -10.98 4.12 5.90
CA GLN A 10 -12.04 4.03 4.88
C GLN A 10 -12.74 2.68 5.00
N GLY A 11 -13.89 2.70 5.69
CA GLY A 11 -14.84 1.60 5.75
C GLY A 11 -15.53 1.34 4.41
N ALA A 12 -14.84 0.67 3.50
CA ALA A 12 -15.47 -0.08 2.42
C ALA A 12 -14.69 -1.38 2.24
N LYS A 13 -15.04 -2.40 3.03
CA LYS A 13 -14.77 -3.79 2.68
C LYS A 13 -15.56 -4.12 1.40
N ARG A 14 -15.08 -3.66 0.25
CA ARG A 14 -15.52 -4.25 -1.03
C ARG A 14 -14.88 -5.61 -1.08
N LYS A 15 -15.72 -6.62 -0.87
CA LYS A 15 -15.37 -8.02 -1.00
C LYS A 15 -14.97 -8.24 -2.46
N ILE A 16 -13.67 -8.15 -2.75
CA ILE A 16 -13.13 -8.56 -4.05
C ILE A 16 -13.37 -10.07 -4.10
N THR A 17 -14.41 -10.45 -4.84
CA THR A 17 -14.89 -11.83 -4.91
C THR A 17 -14.22 -12.51 -6.10
N GLU A 18 -12.90 -12.37 -6.17
CA GLU A 18 -12.03 -13.18 -7.01
C GLU A 18 -10.99 -13.76 -6.06
N GLU A 19 -10.77 -15.07 -6.11
CA GLU A 19 -9.66 -15.73 -5.41
C GLU A 19 -8.35 -15.19 -5.97
N SER A 20 -7.92 -14.04 -5.47
CA SER A 20 -6.64 -13.43 -5.77
C SER A 20 -5.74 -13.62 -4.57
N ASP A 21 -4.64 -14.34 -4.76
CA ASP A 21 -3.61 -14.43 -3.74
C ASP A 21 -2.92 -13.06 -3.61
N GLU A 22 -3.04 -12.45 -2.43
CA GLU A 22 -2.40 -11.17 -2.10
C GLU A 22 -0.91 -11.38 -1.78
N VAL A 23 -0.08 -10.61 -2.47
CA VAL A 23 1.37 -10.52 -2.27
C VAL A 23 1.69 -9.14 -1.69
N ASP A 24 1.95 -9.11 -0.39
CA ASP A 24 2.43 -7.92 0.31
C ASP A 24 3.86 -7.56 -0.11
N ILE A 25 4.04 -6.36 -0.63
CA ILE A 25 5.32 -5.83 -1.08
C ILE A 25 5.92 -4.94 -0.01
N ALA A 26 6.99 -5.43 0.61
CA ALA A 26 7.81 -4.67 1.55
C ALA A 26 8.88 -3.83 0.86
N LEU A 27 9.40 -2.82 1.56
CA LEU A 27 10.57 -2.04 1.08
C LEU A 27 11.82 -2.89 0.86
N SER A 28 12.00 -3.96 1.62
CA SER A 28 13.09 -4.93 1.46
C SER A 28 12.85 -5.97 0.37
N CYS A 29 11.70 -5.90 -0.33
CA CYS A 29 11.33 -6.89 -1.34
C CYS A 29 12.39 -7.04 -2.44
N ASN A 30 12.77 -8.28 -2.71
CA ASN A 30 13.55 -8.67 -3.88
C ASN A 30 12.62 -8.78 -5.10
N ILE A 31 12.82 -7.89 -6.07
CA ILE A 31 11.92 -7.74 -7.23
C ILE A 31 11.85 -9.03 -8.05
N THR A 32 12.99 -9.66 -8.35
CA THR A 32 13.05 -10.89 -9.16
C THR A 32 12.24 -12.03 -8.54
N LYS A 33 12.39 -12.23 -7.21
CA LYS A 33 11.63 -13.26 -6.49
C LYS A 33 10.13 -12.97 -6.50
N ALA A 34 9.73 -11.71 -6.29
CA ALA A 34 8.33 -11.32 -6.30
C ALA A 34 7.68 -11.47 -7.67
N VAL A 35 8.40 -11.13 -8.75
CA VAL A 35 7.95 -11.35 -10.13
C VAL A 35 7.72 -12.84 -10.41
N ASN A 36 8.68 -13.70 -10.07
CA ASN A 36 8.55 -15.14 -10.30
C ASN A 36 7.38 -15.73 -9.50
N ARG A 37 7.24 -15.36 -8.22
CA ARG A 37 6.08 -15.75 -7.41
C ARG A 37 4.76 -15.27 -8.01
N GLY A 38 4.72 -14.04 -8.51
CA GLY A 38 3.54 -13.48 -9.17
C GLY A 38 3.12 -14.27 -10.41
N LEU A 39 4.08 -14.65 -11.26
CA LEU A 39 3.83 -15.49 -12.44
C LEU A 39 3.39 -16.91 -12.07
N GLU A 40 4.01 -17.53 -11.07
CA GLU A 40 3.60 -18.84 -10.55
C GLU A 40 2.16 -18.79 -10.02
N THR A 41 1.82 -17.72 -9.30
CA THR A 41 0.47 -17.50 -8.75
C THR A 41 -0.55 -17.32 -9.87
N LEU A 42 -0.26 -16.48 -10.87
CA LEU A 42 -1.10 -16.31 -12.06
C LEU A 42 -1.30 -17.62 -12.83
N GLY A 43 -0.29 -18.50 -12.87
CA GLY A 43 -0.40 -19.80 -13.51
C GLY A 43 -1.33 -20.77 -12.78
N LYS A 44 -1.51 -20.61 -11.46
CA LYS A 44 -2.35 -21.48 -10.61
C LYS A 44 -3.76 -20.93 -10.40
N HIS A 45 -3.87 -19.64 -10.14
CA HIS A 45 -5.10 -18.98 -9.68
C HIS A 45 -5.70 -18.04 -10.73
N HIS A 46 -5.02 -17.84 -11.87
CA HIS A 46 -5.41 -16.89 -12.93
C HIS A 46 -5.53 -15.42 -12.47
N SER A 47 -5.26 -15.10 -11.20
CA SER A 47 -5.26 -13.76 -10.64
C SER A 47 -4.17 -13.62 -9.57
N VAL A 48 -3.61 -12.43 -9.43
CA VAL A 48 -2.65 -12.08 -8.38
C VAL A 48 -2.82 -10.62 -7.96
N SER A 49 -2.67 -10.35 -6.67
CA SER A 49 -2.72 -9.01 -6.09
C SER A 49 -1.35 -8.59 -5.56
N PHE A 50 -0.89 -7.37 -5.86
CA PHE A 50 0.32 -6.76 -5.31
C PHE A 50 -0.06 -5.54 -4.48
N LYS A 51 0.26 -5.57 -3.20
CA LYS A 51 -0.05 -4.48 -2.27
C LYS A 51 1.21 -3.81 -1.77
N GLY A 52 1.28 -2.49 -1.91
CA GLY A 52 2.42 -1.69 -1.46
C GLY A 52 1.96 -0.47 -0.67
N THR A 53 2.67 -0.13 0.41
CA THR A 53 2.37 1.05 1.24
C THR A 53 3.53 2.02 1.27
N GLY A 54 3.25 3.33 1.16
CA GLY A 54 4.25 4.40 1.16
C GLY A 54 5.30 4.17 0.07
N ALA A 55 6.59 4.19 0.43
CA ALA A 55 7.67 3.99 -0.53
C ALA A 55 7.70 2.57 -1.15
N ALA A 56 7.01 1.57 -0.57
CA ALA A 56 6.88 0.25 -1.18
C ALA A 56 5.87 0.21 -2.34
N ALA A 57 5.01 1.23 -2.48
CA ALA A 57 4.06 1.34 -3.59
C ALA A 57 4.78 1.35 -4.95
N GLY A 58 5.91 2.06 -5.07
CA GLY A 58 6.72 2.08 -6.29
C GLY A 58 7.27 0.71 -6.68
N LYS A 59 7.56 -0.16 -5.69
CA LYS A 59 7.97 -1.55 -5.95
C LYS A 59 6.82 -2.40 -6.46
N ALA A 60 5.62 -2.25 -5.88
CA ALA A 60 4.44 -2.97 -6.35
C ALA A 60 4.14 -2.65 -7.83
N ILE A 61 4.23 -1.36 -8.21
CA ILE A 61 4.12 -0.92 -9.61
C ILE A 61 5.22 -1.55 -10.47
N THR A 62 6.47 -1.49 -10.02
CA THR A 62 7.59 -2.05 -10.80
C THR A 62 7.40 -3.55 -11.07
N ILE A 63 6.97 -4.30 -10.06
CA ILE A 63 6.71 -5.74 -10.17
C ILE A 63 5.56 -6.00 -11.15
N SER A 64 4.44 -5.26 -11.05
CA SER A 64 3.31 -5.43 -11.95
C SER A 64 3.67 -5.11 -13.40
N GLU A 65 4.45 -4.06 -13.66
CA GLU A 65 4.90 -3.72 -15.02
C GLU A 65 5.79 -4.82 -15.63
N ILE A 66 6.71 -5.41 -14.84
CA ILE A 66 7.55 -6.52 -15.33
C ILE A 66 6.70 -7.75 -15.66
N ILE A 67 5.70 -8.06 -14.84
CA ILE A 67 4.79 -9.18 -15.08
C ILE A 67 3.99 -8.95 -16.36
N LYS A 68 3.39 -7.76 -16.55
CA LYS A 68 2.63 -7.43 -17.77
C LYS A 68 3.46 -7.61 -19.03
N ARG A 69 4.69 -7.09 -19.06
CA ARG A 69 5.61 -7.29 -20.20
C ARG A 69 5.84 -8.77 -20.52
N ARG A 70 6.02 -9.61 -19.49
CA ARG A 70 6.19 -11.06 -19.69
C ARG A 70 4.92 -11.74 -20.21
N LEU A 71 3.75 -11.25 -19.79
CA LEU A 71 2.47 -11.73 -20.31
C LEU A 71 2.30 -11.33 -21.78
N ASP A 72 2.62 -10.08 -22.13
CA ASP A 72 2.62 -9.56 -23.51
C ASP A 72 3.58 -10.37 -24.41
N GLU A 73 4.82 -10.59 -23.97
CA GLU A 73 5.82 -11.42 -24.65
C GLU A 73 5.35 -12.86 -24.88
N SER A 74 4.47 -13.37 -24.00
CA SER A 74 3.88 -14.71 -24.10
C SER A 74 2.56 -14.75 -24.89
N GLY A 75 2.09 -13.62 -25.41
CA GLY A 75 0.82 -13.52 -26.13
C GLY A 75 -0.43 -13.71 -25.26
N LYS A 76 -0.30 -13.54 -23.94
CA LYS A 76 -1.43 -13.67 -22.99
C LYS A 76 -2.11 -12.31 -22.81
N ILE A 77 -3.42 -12.30 -23.03
CA ILE A 77 -4.26 -11.15 -22.66
C ILE A 77 -4.36 -11.11 -21.13
N TRP A 78 -4.22 -9.91 -20.57
CA TRP A 78 -4.35 -9.66 -19.15
C TRP A 78 -5.21 -8.42 -18.90
N TRP A 79 -5.81 -8.40 -17.71
CA TRP A 79 -6.59 -7.26 -17.21
C TRP A 79 -6.01 -6.82 -15.87
N GLN A 80 -5.96 -5.51 -15.65
CA GLN A 80 -5.40 -4.91 -14.44
C GLN A 80 -6.43 -4.01 -13.76
N LYS A 81 -6.65 -4.19 -12.46
CA LYS A 81 -7.38 -3.22 -11.61
C LYS A 81 -6.44 -2.62 -10.58
N THR A 82 -6.44 -1.30 -10.47
CA THR A 82 -5.61 -0.58 -9.50
C THR A 82 -6.51 0.14 -8.49
N ASN A 83 -6.34 -0.20 -7.21
CA ASN A 83 -7.01 0.49 -6.10
C ASN A 83 -5.99 1.35 -5.35
N LEU A 84 -6.39 2.59 -5.06
CA LEU A 84 -5.63 3.54 -4.24
C LEU A 84 -6.39 3.81 -2.95
N ALA A 85 -5.71 3.69 -1.81
CA ALA A 85 -6.23 4.01 -0.49
C ALA A 85 -5.19 4.80 0.31
N SER A 86 -5.57 5.29 1.49
CA SER A 86 -4.71 6.08 2.37
C SER A 86 -4.77 5.55 3.79
N LEU A 87 -3.61 5.39 4.43
CA LEU A 87 -3.48 5.05 5.84
C LEU A 87 -3.13 6.32 6.62
N GLU A 88 -4.01 6.74 7.50
CA GLU A 88 -3.71 7.82 8.45
C GLU A 88 -2.93 7.28 9.64
N ILE A 89 -1.71 7.78 9.82
CA ILE A 89 -0.88 7.47 10.99
C ILE A 89 -0.88 8.69 11.90
N VAL A 90 -1.55 8.55 13.05
CA VAL A 90 -1.51 9.53 14.13
C VAL A 90 -0.29 9.22 15.00
N LYS A 91 0.84 9.89 14.74
CA LYS A 91 1.99 9.82 15.64
C LYS A 91 1.75 10.73 16.83
N LYS A 92 1.39 10.15 17.97
CA LYS A 92 1.44 10.89 19.25
C LYS A 92 2.92 11.12 19.61
N ALA A 93 3.36 12.37 19.57
CA ALA A 93 4.66 12.75 20.10
C ALA A 93 4.72 12.34 21.59
N LYS A 94 5.76 11.60 21.98
CA LYS A 94 6.04 11.36 23.40
C LYS A 94 6.40 12.70 24.04
N SER A 95 5.55 13.22 24.91
CA SER A 95 6.01 14.13 25.96
C SER A 95 6.93 13.30 26.87
N ASN A 96 8.21 13.64 26.97
CA ASN A 96 9.03 13.20 28.08
C ASN A 96 8.72 14.13 29.27
N PRO A 97 8.29 13.62 30.43
CA PRO A 97 8.37 14.35 31.69
C PRO A 97 9.32 13.61 32.64
N THR A 98 10.52 14.14 32.82
CA THR A 98 11.46 13.86 33.94
C THR A 98 12.60 14.87 33.75
N GLY A 99 12.84 15.92 34.57
CA GLY A 99 12.72 16.10 36.03
C GLY A 99 13.91 15.43 36.72
N HIS A 100 14.81 16.04 37.52
CA HIS A 100 15.03 17.39 38.08
C HIS A 100 16.49 17.47 38.61
N GLN A 101 17.05 18.69 38.77
CA GLN A 101 18.03 19.21 39.77
C GLN A 101 18.86 20.34 39.11
N ASP A 102 19.10 21.53 39.63
CA ASP A 102 18.82 22.28 40.86
C ASP A 102 19.00 23.77 40.48
N THR A 103 18.28 24.70 41.12
CA THR A 103 18.72 26.02 41.64
C THR A 103 17.53 26.97 41.77
N GLU A 104 17.38 27.51 42.98
CA GLU A 104 16.51 28.63 43.33
C GLU A 104 17.01 29.92 42.64
N ASP A 105 16.14 30.58 41.88
CA ASP A 105 15.84 32.04 41.89
C ASP A 105 15.23 32.48 40.54
N ASP A 106 14.08 33.13 40.67
CA ASP A 106 13.49 34.20 39.86
C ASP A 106 13.28 34.07 38.33
N PHE A 107 12.10 34.58 37.92
CA PHE A 107 11.47 34.62 36.60
C PHE A 107 10.81 33.33 36.10
N GLU A 108 9.47 33.27 36.19
CA GLU A 108 8.66 32.45 35.29
C GLU A 108 8.50 33.18 33.93
N PRO A 109 9.17 32.76 32.85
CA PRO A 109 8.72 33.13 31.53
C PRO A 109 7.47 32.30 31.23
N VAL A 110 6.35 32.98 30.94
CA VAL A 110 5.14 32.37 30.39
C VAL A 110 5.54 31.54 29.17
N GLN A 111 5.63 30.22 29.33
CA GLN A 111 5.83 29.34 28.18
C GLN A 111 4.59 29.44 27.30
N PRO A 112 4.71 29.82 26.02
CA PRO A 112 3.60 29.68 25.10
C PRO A 112 3.26 28.19 25.09
N SER A 113 2.00 27.88 25.39
CA SER A 113 1.47 26.52 25.38
C SER A 113 2.02 25.78 24.17
N LEU A 114 2.85 24.75 24.42
CA LEU A 114 3.29 23.80 23.41
C LEU A 114 2.03 23.11 22.89
N LEU A 115 1.38 23.74 21.92
CA LEU A 115 0.37 23.14 21.05
C LEU A 115 1.00 21.86 20.55
N LYS A 116 0.57 20.73 21.12
CA LYS A 116 0.95 19.39 20.65
C LYS A 116 0.58 19.34 19.18
N GLN A 117 1.56 19.59 18.32
CA GLN A 117 1.37 19.56 16.89
C GLN A 117 1.24 18.09 16.52
N GLU A 118 0.01 17.58 16.52
CA GLU A 118 -0.30 16.25 16.00
C GLU A 118 -0.01 16.25 14.50
N THR A 119 1.15 15.72 14.12
CA THR A 119 1.49 15.52 12.72
C THR A 119 0.74 14.29 12.21
N LYS A 120 -0.36 14.54 11.49
CA LYS A 120 -1.05 13.51 10.71
C LYS A 120 -0.17 13.12 9.53
N HIS A 121 0.34 11.89 9.53
CA HIS A 121 1.07 11.34 8.38
C HIS A 121 0.14 10.44 7.57
N ILE A 122 -0.20 10.85 6.36
CA ILE A 122 -0.98 10.01 5.42
C ILE A 122 0.00 9.20 4.58
N LYS A 123 -0.09 7.87 4.63
CA LYS A 123 0.68 6.96 3.76
C LYS A 123 -0.23 6.39 2.67
N PRO A 124 0.12 6.52 1.38
CA PRO A 124 -0.67 5.90 0.32
C PRO A 124 -0.52 4.38 0.37
N ILE A 125 -1.59 3.67 0.07
CA ILE A 125 -1.62 2.23 -0.20
C ILE A 125 -2.03 2.06 -1.66
N ILE A 126 -1.26 1.27 -2.41
CA ILE A 126 -1.64 0.82 -3.74
C ILE A 126 -1.88 -0.69 -3.69
N THR A 127 -2.95 -1.14 -4.35
CA THR A 127 -3.20 -2.56 -4.62
C THR A 127 -3.41 -2.73 -6.10
N ILE A 128 -2.59 -3.54 -6.75
CA ILE A 128 -2.65 -3.82 -8.19
C ILE A 128 -3.03 -5.28 -8.37
N ILE A 129 -4.16 -5.52 -9.00
CA ILE A 129 -4.67 -6.86 -9.30
C ILE A 129 -4.46 -7.11 -10.78
N ILE A 130 -3.78 -8.20 -11.12
CA ILE A 130 -3.64 -8.68 -12.49
C ILE A 130 -4.43 -9.99 -12.59
N THR A 131 -5.28 -10.11 -13.60
CA THR A 131 -6.04 -11.33 -13.90
C THR A 131 -5.88 -11.73 -15.37
N LEU A 132 -5.91 -13.03 -15.63
CA LEU A 132 -5.95 -13.66 -16.95
C LEU A 132 -7.37 -14.05 -17.36
N ASN A 133 -8.35 -13.84 -16.48
CA ASN A 133 -9.75 -14.05 -16.80
C ASN A 133 -10.36 -12.70 -17.18
N LYS A 134 -11.15 -12.69 -18.26
CA LYS A 134 -11.92 -11.51 -18.62
C LYS A 134 -12.89 -11.20 -17.45
N PRO A 135 -12.83 -10.01 -16.85
CA PRO A 135 -13.73 -9.67 -15.75
C PRO A 135 -15.18 -9.73 -16.25
N HIS A 136 -15.97 -10.61 -15.62
CA HIS A 136 -17.39 -10.81 -15.90
C HIS A 136 -18.21 -9.90 -14.98
N ASP A 137 -18.39 -8.61 -15.30
CA ASP A 137 -19.51 -7.74 -14.86
C ASP A 137 -19.23 -6.23 -15.10
N LEU A 138 -20.23 -5.40 -14.75
CA LEU A 138 -20.26 -3.91 -14.65
C LEU A 138 -19.01 -3.23 -14.05
N GLU A 139 -18.07 -3.98 -13.49
CA GLU A 139 -16.76 -3.49 -13.05
C GLU A 139 -15.70 -3.43 -14.17
N SER A 140 -16.00 -3.89 -15.39
CA SER A 140 -15.05 -3.87 -16.51
C SER A 140 -14.46 -2.48 -16.78
N SER A 141 -15.18 -1.40 -16.46
CA SER A 141 -14.70 -0.01 -16.60
C SER A 141 -13.54 0.35 -15.67
N TYR A 142 -13.30 -0.44 -14.61
CA TYR A 142 -12.19 -0.23 -13.67
C TYR A 142 -10.95 -1.05 -14.02
N TYR A 143 -11.04 -1.91 -15.03
CA TYR A 143 -9.93 -2.72 -15.49
C TYR A 143 -9.30 -2.10 -16.74
N GLN A 144 -7.99 -1.92 -16.70
CA GLN A 144 -7.17 -1.60 -17.85
C GLN A 144 -6.77 -2.90 -18.54
N THR A 145 -6.80 -2.92 -19.87
CA THR A 145 -6.32 -4.03 -20.70
C THR A 145 -5.16 -3.53 -21.57
N ALA A 146 -4.31 -4.43 -22.04
CA ALA A 146 -3.48 -4.14 -23.20
C ALA A 146 -4.44 -4.00 -24.40
N GLU A 147 -4.79 -2.78 -24.79
CA GLU A 147 -5.48 -2.55 -26.06
C GLU A 147 -4.47 -2.84 -27.17
N THR A 148 -4.65 -3.96 -27.86
CA THR A 148 -4.02 -4.16 -29.18
C THR A 148 -4.80 -3.31 -30.17
N GLU A 149 -4.35 -2.06 -30.39
CA GLU A 149 -4.68 -1.36 -31.63
C GLU A 149 -4.18 -2.23 -32.79
N SER A 150 -5.13 -2.70 -33.61
CA SER A 150 -4.90 -3.52 -34.82
C SER A 150 -4.90 -2.65 -36.06
#